data_AF-A0A1I4HEZ4-F1
#
_entry.id   AF-A0A1I4HEZ4-F1
#
_cell.length_a   1.000
_cell.length_b   1.000
_cell.length_c   1.000
_cell.angle_alpha   90.00
_cell.angle_beta   90.00
_cell.angle_gamma   90.00
#
_symmetry.space_group_name_H-M   'P 1'
#
loop_
_entity.id
_entity.type
_entity.pdbx_description
1 polymer ?
#
loop_
_entity_poly.entity_id
_entity_poly.type
_entity_poly.pdbx_seq_one_letter_code
_entity_poly.pdbx_strand_id
1 'polypeptide(L)'
;MKIDADFFRDEVRNGFYIPAPIKQAWAANLEVLAEIDRICIKYNIEYFADWGTLLGAVRHGGFVPWDDDLDIGMKRAEYVKFRAVADKELPDNYVIK
;
A
#
# COMPACT_ATOMS: atom_id res chain seq x y z
N MET A 1 1.86 -12.02 -1.20
CA MET A 1 0.39 -12.08 -1.22
C MET A 1 -0.07 -12.79 -2.49
N LYS A 2 -1.12 -13.62 -2.48
CA LYS A 2 -1.71 -14.18 -3.71
C LYS A 2 -2.99 -13.38 -4.02
N ILE A 3 -2.99 -12.65 -5.13
CA ILE A 3 -4.16 -11.92 -5.61
C ILE A 3 -4.88 -12.80 -6.64
N ASP A 4 -6.21 -12.88 -6.55
CA ASP A 4 -7.02 -13.62 -7.50
C ASP A 4 -6.96 -13.01 -8.90
N ALA A 5 -6.96 -13.84 -9.95
CA ALA A 5 -6.88 -13.37 -11.34
C ALA A 5 -8.06 -12.45 -11.72
N ASP A 6 -9.23 -12.65 -11.11
CA ASP A 6 -10.42 -11.83 -11.34
C ASP A 6 -10.27 -10.42 -10.79
N PHE A 7 -9.35 -10.18 -9.84
CA PHE A 7 -9.05 -8.84 -9.34
C PHE A 7 -8.53 -7.90 -10.44
N PHE A 8 -7.87 -8.44 -11.47
CA PHE A 8 -7.27 -7.65 -12.54
C PHE A 8 -8.24 -7.33 -13.68
N ARG A 9 -9.54 -7.59 -13.49
CA ARG A 9 -10.59 -7.19 -14.42
C ARG A 9 -11.20 -5.87 -14.01
N ASP A 10 -11.88 -5.23 -14.96
CA ASP A 10 -12.70 -4.07 -14.70
C ASP A 10 -13.75 -4.37 -13.61
N GLU A 11 -14.01 -3.39 -12.76
CA GLU A 11 -14.96 -3.50 -11.65
C GLU A 11 -15.87 -2.28 -11.61
N VAL A 12 -17.16 -2.45 -11.30
CA VAL A 12 -18.00 -1.33 -10.87
C VAL A 12 -18.21 -1.44 -9.37
N ARG A 13 -17.71 -0.45 -8.62
CA ARG A 13 -17.79 -0.41 -7.16
C ARG A 13 -18.43 0.90 -6.71
N ASN A 14 -19.48 0.82 -5.90
CA ASN A 14 -20.20 1.99 -5.37
C ASN A 14 -20.62 3.01 -6.46
N GLY A 15 -20.94 2.54 -7.66
CA GLY A 15 -21.32 3.38 -8.81
C GLY A 15 -20.16 3.93 -9.63
N PHE A 16 -18.91 3.59 -9.30
CA PHE A 16 -17.72 4.02 -10.05
C PHE A 16 -17.17 2.86 -10.88
N TYR A 17 -16.87 3.13 -12.16
CA TYR A 17 -16.15 2.20 -13.02
C TYR A 17 -14.66 2.29 -12.73
N ILE A 18 -14.05 1.16 -12.40
CA ILE A 18 -12.64 0.98 -12.08
C ILE A 18 -12.02 0.17 -13.22
N PRO A 19 -11.19 0.80 -14.07
CA PRO A 19 -10.49 0.09 -15.14
C PRO A 19 -9.47 -0.91 -14.60
N ALA A 20 -9.26 -2.01 -15.32
CA ALA A 20 -8.23 -3.01 -15.02
C ALA A 20 -6.82 -2.41 -14.75
N PRO A 21 -6.34 -1.37 -15.47
CA PRO A 21 -5.06 -0.74 -15.14
C PRO A 21 -4.98 -0.13 -13.73
N ILE A 22 -6.08 0.43 -13.21
CA ILE A 22 -6.13 0.94 -11.82
C ILE A 22 -6.03 -0.22 -10.84
N LYS A 23 -6.71 -1.34 -11.12
CA LYS A 23 -6.60 -2.56 -10.31
C LYS A 23 -5.16 -3.11 -10.31
N GLN A 24 -4.47 -3.06 -11.45
CA GLN A 24 -3.05 -3.43 -11.54
C GLN A 24 -2.16 -2.51 -10.69
N ALA A 25 -2.41 -1.20 -10.70
CA ALA A 25 -1.71 -0.26 -9.82
C ALA A 25 -1.97 -0.55 -8.33
N TRP A 26 -3.22 -0.82 -7.93
CA TRP A 26 -3.55 -1.21 -6.56
C TRP A 26 -2.84 -2.49 -6.12
N ALA A 27 -2.74 -3.49 -7.00
CA ALA A 27 -1.97 -4.70 -6.72
C ALA A 27 -0.49 -4.39 -6.46
N ALA A 28 0.13 -3.55 -7.29
CA ALA A 28 1.51 -3.11 -7.11
C ALA A 28 1.70 -2.32 -5.80
N ASN A 29 0.77 -1.41 -5.46
CA ASN A 29 0.81 -0.66 -4.20
C ASN A 29 0.71 -1.60 -2.98
N LEU A 30 -0.11 -2.65 -3.05
CA LEU A 30 -0.21 -3.65 -1.99
C LEU A 30 1.05 -4.53 -1.89
N GLU A 31 1.75 -4.79 -2.99
CA GLU A 31 3.06 -5.46 -2.96
C GLU A 31 4.11 -4.58 -2.27
N VAL A 32 4.16 -3.29 -2.60
CA VAL A 32 5.02 -2.32 -1.92
C VAL A 32 4.70 -2.25 -0.43
N LEU A 33 3.41 -2.13 -0.07
CA LEU A 33 2.98 -2.09 1.33
C LEU A 33 3.35 -3.37 2.07
N ALA A 34 3.24 -4.55 1.43
CA ALA A 34 3.62 -5.82 2.05
C ALA A 34 5.11 -5.89 2.38
N GLU A 35 5.99 -5.31 1.55
CA GLU A 35 7.42 -5.22 1.86
C GLU A 35 7.70 -4.23 2.99
N ILE A 36 7.03 -3.07 3.00
CA ILE A 36 7.14 -2.11 4.12
C ILE A 36 6.66 -2.77 5.42
N ASP A 37 5.51 -3.44 5.39
CA ASP A 37 4.92 -4.14 6.53
C ASP A 37 5.84 -5.23 7.07
N ARG A 38 6.43 -6.05 6.18
CA ARG A 38 7.42 -7.08 6.55
C ARG A 38 8.60 -6.48 7.34
N ILE A 39 9.13 -5.35 6.87
CA ILE A 39 10.22 -4.63 7.54
C ILE A 39 9.72 -4.09 8.88
N CYS A 40 8.58 -3.41 8.90
CA CYS A 40 8.01 -2.82 10.11
C CYS A 40 7.74 -3.87 11.19
N ILE A 41 7.16 -5.03 10.86
CA ILE A 41 6.95 -6.14 11.80
C ILE A 41 8.29 -6.66 12.34
N LYS A 42 9.27 -6.89 11.47
CA LYS A 42 10.59 -7.42 11.88
C LYS A 42 11.31 -6.52 12.88
N TYR A 43 11.18 -5.20 12.74
CA TYR A 43 11.87 -4.21 13.57
C TYR A 43 10.97 -3.56 14.63
N ASN A 44 9.74 -4.06 14.81
CA ASN A 44 8.73 -3.51 15.73
C ASN A 44 8.55 -2.00 15.54
N ILE A 45 8.27 -1.60 14.29
CA ILE A 45 8.04 -0.22 13.86
C ILE A 45 6.56 -0.04 13.58
N GLU A 46 5.95 0.94 14.22
CA GLU A 46 4.54 1.28 13.97
C GLU A 46 4.39 2.21 12.77
N TYR A 47 3.50 1.85 11.85
CA TYR A 47 2.98 2.73 10.81
C TYR A 47 1.44 2.65 10.80
N PHE A 48 0.79 3.58 10.11
CA PHE A 48 -0.66 3.62 10.00
C PHE A 48 -1.07 4.07 8.60
N ALA A 49 -2.26 3.65 8.15
CA ALA A 49 -2.86 4.20 6.93
C ALA A 49 -3.14 5.69 7.12
N ASP A 50 -2.84 6.51 6.12
CA ASP A 50 -3.05 7.95 6.16
C ASP A 50 -3.94 8.42 4.99
N TRP A 51 -4.42 9.67 5.05
CA TRP A 51 -5.13 10.35 3.96
C TRP A 51 -6.19 9.52 3.22
N GLY A 52 -6.07 9.38 1.89
CA GLY A 52 -7.02 8.67 1.03
C GLY A 52 -7.08 7.18 1.34
N THR A 53 -5.95 6.59 1.73
CA THR A 53 -5.85 5.18 2.11
C THR A 53 -6.62 4.89 3.38
N LEU A 54 -6.50 5.73 4.41
CA LEU A 54 -7.29 5.58 5.64
C LEU A 54 -8.79 5.71 5.36
N LEU A 55 -9.18 6.72 4.59
CA LEU A 55 -10.57 6.93 4.21
C LEU A 55 -11.13 5.75 3.41
N GLY A 56 -10.37 5.27 2.42
CA GLY A 56 -10.74 4.11 1.61
C GLY A 56 -10.92 2.86 2.47
N ALA A 57 -9.94 2.56 3.33
CA ALA A 57 -9.98 1.39 4.20
C ALA A 57 -11.26 1.35 5.04
N VAL A 58 -11.67 2.49 5.62
CA VAL A 58 -12.87 2.58 6.46
C VAL A 58 -14.15 2.65 5.63
N ARG A 59 -14.21 3.48 4.59
CA ARG A 59 -15.45 3.77 3.83
C ARG A 59 -15.78 2.73 2.77
N HIS A 60 -14.77 2.13 2.14
CA HIS A 60 -14.91 1.23 1.00
C HIS A 60 -14.35 -0.17 1.23
N GLY A 61 -13.74 -0.43 2.40
CA GLY A 61 -13.09 -1.72 2.69
C GLY A 61 -11.85 -1.97 1.82
N GLY A 62 -11.18 -0.91 1.37
CA GLY A 62 -10.02 -0.97 0.46
C GLY A 62 -9.82 0.36 -0.24
N PHE A 63 -9.17 0.38 -1.40
CA PHE A 63 -8.96 1.62 -2.16
C PHE A 63 -10.25 2.39 -2.47
N VAL A 64 -10.13 3.72 -2.49
CA VAL A 64 -11.17 4.59 -3.06
C VAL A 64 -11.24 4.32 -4.57
N PRO A 65 -12.43 4.17 -5.19
CA PRO A 65 -12.53 3.69 -6.57
C PRO A 65 -11.77 4.48 -7.64
N TRP A 66 -11.46 5.75 -7.37
CA TRP A 66 -10.75 6.64 -8.29
C TRP A 66 -9.33 7.01 -7.81
N ASP A 67 -8.85 6.42 -6.71
CA ASP A 67 -7.46 6.58 -6.25
C ASP A 67 -6.51 5.72 -7.09
N ASP A 68 -5.29 6.20 -7.25
CA ASP A 68 -4.21 5.49 -7.94
C ASP A 68 -2.95 5.25 -7.07
N ASP A 69 -2.89 5.81 -5.86
CA ASP A 69 -1.77 5.67 -4.93
C ASP A 69 -2.16 5.07 -3.56
N LEU A 70 -1.19 5.04 -2.64
CA LEU A 70 -1.35 4.56 -1.27
C LEU A 70 -0.50 5.40 -0.31
N ASP A 71 -1.13 5.88 0.75
CA ASP A 71 -0.53 6.71 1.78
C ASP A 71 -0.43 5.96 3.12
N ILE A 72 0.77 5.94 3.69
CA ILE A 72 1.00 5.54 5.08
C ILE A 72 1.77 6.61 5.84
N GLY A 73 1.50 6.70 7.13
CA GLY A 73 2.19 7.57 8.07
C GLY A 73 3.03 6.80 9.07
N MET A 74 4.09 7.43 9.54
CA MET A 74 4.88 6.99 10.69
C MET A 74 5.10 8.18 11.63
N LYS A 75 5.10 7.94 12.94
CA LYS A 75 5.64 8.94 13.89
C LYS A 75 7.12 9.17 13.58
N ARG A 76 7.64 10.37 13.85
CA ARG A 76 9.04 10.72 13.55
C ARG A 76 10.05 9.68 14.07
N ALA A 77 9.87 9.19 15.29
CA ALA A 77 10.77 8.19 15.88
C ALA A 77 10.74 6.87 15.10
N GLU A 78 9.56 6.41 14.67
CA GLU A 78 9.37 5.19 13.89
C GLU A 78 9.95 5.33 12.48
N TYR A 79 9.76 6.49 11.84
CA TYR A 79 10.37 6.79 10.54
C TYR A 79 11.90 6.73 10.59
N VAL A 80 12.52 7.26 11.65
CA VAL A 80 13.98 7.21 11.83
C VAL A 80 14.46 5.76 11.97
N LYS A 81 13.74 4.92 12.74
CA LYS A 81 14.05 3.49 12.83
C LYS A 81 13.93 2.80 11.47
N PHE A 82 12.87 3.10 10.72
CA PHE A 82 12.63 2.51 9.41
C PHE A 82 13.74 2.86 8.42
N ARG A 83 14.09 4.14 8.30
CA ARG A 83 15.17 4.58 7.41
C ARG A 83 16.54 4.00 7.76
N ALA A 84 16.79 3.67 9.03
CA ALA A 84 18.05 3.03 9.44
C ALA A 84 18.20 1.58 8.92
N VAL A 85 17.11 0.91 8.53
CA VAL A 85 17.10 -0.50 8.12
C VAL A 85 16.57 -0.73 6.71
N ALA A 86 15.75 0.17 6.17
CA ALA A 86 14.99 -0.03 4.95
C ALA A 86 15.88 -0.31 3.73
N ASP A 87 16.94 0.48 3.50
CA ASP A 87 17.79 0.32 2.30
C ASP A 87 18.54 -1.03 2.27
N LYS A 88 18.74 -1.66 3.43
CA LYS A 88 19.34 -3.00 3.54
C LYS A 88 18.32 -4.12 3.38
N GLU A 89 17.08 -3.88 3.79
CA GLU A 89 16.03 -4.89 3.86
C GLU A 89 15.14 -4.94 2.64
N LEU A 90 15.06 -3.82 1.90
CA LEU A 90 14.31 -3.73 0.65
C LEU A 90 14.98 -4.56 -0.45
N PRO A 91 14.20 -5.22 -1.32
CA PRO A 91 14.76 -5.90 -2.49
C PRO A 91 15.40 -4.91 -3.47
N ASP A 92 16.35 -5.38 -4.28
CA ASP A 92 17.16 -4.56 -5.20
C ASP A 92 16.34 -3.71 -6.19
N ASN A 93 15.10 -4.11 -6.50
CA ASN A 93 14.21 -3.39 -7.42
C ASN A 93 13.38 -2.28 -6.74
N TYR A 94 13.59 -2.03 -5.44
CA TYR A 94 12.94 -0.98 -4.68
C TYR A 94 13.94 0.12 -4.34
N VAL A 95 13.47 1.36 -4.29
CA VAL A 95 14.28 2.52 -3.92
C VAL A 95 13.45 3.50 -3.13
N ILE A 96 14.06 4.09 -2.10
CA ILE A 96 13.50 5.25 -1.38
C ILE A 96 14.24 6.47 -1.91
N LYS A 97 13.50 7.40 -2.52
CA LYS A 97 14.03 8.62 -3.15
C LYS A 97 13.70 9.86 -2.31
#